data_AF-A0A3D1CMK8-F1
#
_entry.id   AF-A0A3D1CMK8-F1
#
_cell.length_a   1.000
_cell.length_b   1.000
_cell.length_c   1.000
_cell.angle_alpha   90.00
_cell.angle_beta   90.00
_cell.angle_gamma   90.00
#
_symmetry.space_group_name_H-M   'P 1'
#
loop_
_entity.id
_entity.type
_entity.pdbx_description
1 polymer ?
#
loop_
_entity_poly.entity_id
_entity_poly.type
_entity_poly.pdbx_seq_one_letter_code
_entity_poly.pdbx_strand_id
1 'polypeptide(L)'
;MNVVIGSLGLSKYFGALSQVYIVLRPKTKSFNIRYYAYLFHNEPFYKSLIRYCTGIMELRESLNKEQFKQLYLPFPTFEEQTLIANFLDKKTAQIDEAIAIKEQQINLLKERKQIIIQQAVTQGLDPNVPMKDSGVDWIGEIPEHWEVKKMKTFARIKNGIDYKHVESDSGYSVYGSGGQFTFANRFLYKGEAVLLGRKGTIDKPLYVNEAFWTVDTMFYAVCNTRVVTKYLYFCATTIPFGFYSTATALPRRS
;
A
#
# COMPACT_ATOMS: atom_id res chain seq x y z
N MET A 1 18.26 13.24 -20.60
CA MET A 1 17.65 13.56 -19.30
C MET A 1 16.22 13.94 -19.59
N ASN A 2 15.23 13.22 -19.08
CA ASN A 2 13.95 13.86 -18.81
C ASN A 2 14.23 14.63 -17.52
N VAL A 3 14.09 15.95 -17.50
CA VAL A 3 14.02 16.72 -16.25
C VAL A 3 12.63 16.47 -15.64
N VAL A 4 12.37 15.20 -15.39
CA VAL A 4 11.37 14.75 -14.46
C VAL A 4 12.17 14.08 -13.35
N ILE A 5 12.59 14.93 -12.40
CA ILE A 5 12.67 14.62 -10.97
C ILE A 5 13.89 13.79 -10.52
N GLY A 6 14.84 14.48 -9.87
CA GLY A 6 15.42 14.02 -8.59
C GLY A 6 16.43 12.87 -8.53
N SER A 7 16.82 12.22 -9.63
CA SER A 7 17.79 11.10 -9.56
C SER A 7 19.27 11.56 -9.57
N LEU A 8 19.74 12.08 -8.43
CA LEU A 8 21.18 12.19 -8.15
C LEU A 8 21.66 10.87 -7.53
N GLY A 9 22.77 10.33 -8.03
CA GLY A 9 23.37 9.10 -7.53
C GLY A 9 24.85 9.23 -7.29
N LEU A 10 25.31 8.72 -6.16
CA LEU A 10 26.73 8.55 -5.82
C LEU A 10 27.19 7.16 -6.28
N SER A 11 28.02 7.10 -7.32
CA SER A 11 28.64 5.83 -7.74
C SER A 11 29.90 5.55 -6.92
N LYS A 12 29.97 4.36 -6.31
CA LYS A 12 31.20 3.81 -5.71
C LYS A 12 32.10 3.10 -6.72
N TYR A 13 31.60 2.88 -7.94
CA TYR A 13 32.24 2.05 -8.95
C TYR A 13 32.59 2.86 -10.20
N PHE A 14 33.67 2.44 -10.85
CA PHE A 14 34.02 2.90 -12.18
C PHE A 14 33.24 2.08 -13.21
N GLY A 15 32.54 2.74 -14.14
CA GLY A 15 31.73 2.07 -15.13
C GLY A 15 31.21 3.00 -16.23
N ALA A 16 30.48 2.43 -17.18
CA ALA A 16 29.79 3.17 -18.23
C ALA A 16 28.40 3.60 -17.76
N LEU A 17 28.00 4.82 -18.13
CA LEU A 17 26.65 5.35 -17.92
C LEU A 17 26.05 5.72 -19.26
N SER A 18 24.72 5.65 -19.36
CA SER A 18 24.01 6.14 -20.54
C SER A 18 24.32 7.63 -20.77
N GLN A 19 24.34 8.05 -22.03
CA GLN A 19 24.65 9.43 -22.44
C GLN A 19 23.68 10.48 -21.87
N VAL A 20 22.57 10.04 -21.28
CA VAL A 20 21.57 10.90 -20.65
C VAL A 20 21.98 11.45 -19.28
N TYR A 21 23.06 10.94 -18.67
CA TYR A 21 23.56 11.38 -17.37
C TYR A 21 24.67 12.42 -17.49
N ILE A 22 24.62 13.44 -16.62
CA ILE A 22 25.73 14.37 -16.42
C ILE A 22 26.60 13.82 -15.28
N VAL A 23 27.84 13.44 -15.60
CA VAL A 23 28.80 12.95 -14.62
C VAL A 23 29.60 14.12 -14.06
N LEU A 24 29.49 14.33 -12.75
CA LEU A 24 30.29 15.31 -12.02
C LEU A 24 31.47 14.61 -11.37
N ARG A 25 32.67 15.15 -11.58
CA ARG A 25 33.90 14.67 -10.94
C ARG A 25 34.62 15.85 -10.30
N PRO A 26 35.11 15.70 -9.06
CA PRO A 26 35.90 16.74 -8.43
C PRO A 26 37.18 16.96 -9.24
N LYS A 27 37.48 18.23 -9.56
CA LYS A 27 38.72 18.58 -10.28
C LYS A 27 39.96 18.47 -9.38
N THR A 28 39.78 18.66 -8.08
CA THR A 28 40.85 18.72 -7.08
C THR A 28 40.41 17.99 -5.81
N LYS A 29 41.37 17.72 -4.91
CA LYS A 29 41.11 17.10 -3.61
C LYS A 29 40.38 18.01 -2.61
N SER A 30 40.15 19.28 -2.95
CA SER A 30 39.45 20.25 -2.10
C SER A 30 37.92 20.12 -2.13
N PHE A 31 37.37 19.18 -2.90
CA PHE A 31 35.94 18.90 -2.98
C PHE A 31 35.61 17.63 -2.19
N ASN A 32 34.70 17.75 -1.23
CA ASN A 32 34.10 16.60 -0.57
C ASN A 32 32.83 16.18 -1.31
N ILE A 33 32.86 15.00 -1.93
CA ILE A 33 31.77 14.52 -2.79
C ILE A 33 30.46 14.34 -1.98
N ARG A 34 30.54 13.91 -0.71
CA ARG A 34 29.36 13.73 0.15
C ARG A 34 28.67 15.06 0.45
N TYR A 35 29.45 16.10 0.74
CA TYR A 35 28.91 17.44 0.96
C TYR A 35 28.12 17.93 -0.26
N TYR A 36 28.71 17.83 -1.46
CA TYR A 36 28.03 18.24 -2.69
C TYR A 36 26.82 17.35 -3.03
N ALA A 37 26.86 16.07 -2.67
CA ALA A 37 25.70 15.20 -2.83
C ALA A 37 24.51 15.67 -1.97
N TYR A 38 24.75 16.05 -0.71
CA TYR A 38 23.72 16.65 0.14
C TYR A 38 23.22 18.00 -0.38
N LEU A 39 24.13 18.87 -0.86
CA LEU A 39 23.75 20.15 -1.45
C LEU A 39 22.84 19.97 -2.67
N PHE A 40 23.16 19.01 -3.53
CA PHE A 40 22.39 18.75 -4.75
C PHE A 40 21.05 18.04 -4.49
N HIS A 41 20.91 17.35 -3.35
CA HIS A 41 19.63 16.81 -2.89
C HIS A 41 18.73 17.86 -2.20
N ASN A 42 19.22 19.08 -1.98
CA ASN A 42 18.42 20.14 -1.40
C ASN A 42 17.31 20.59 -2.37
N GLU A 43 16.06 20.59 -1.92
CA GLU A 43 14.89 20.89 -2.76
C GLU A 43 14.95 22.31 -3.40
N PRO A 44 15.24 23.39 -2.65
CA PRO A 44 15.51 24.71 -3.22
C PRO A 44 16.56 24.72 -4.33
N PHE A 45 17.64 23.96 -4.17
CA PHE A 45 18.69 23.86 -5.18
C PHE A 45 18.15 23.19 -6.44
N TYR A 46 17.51 22.03 -6.30
CA TYR A 46 16.88 21.35 -7.42
C TYR A 46 15.83 22.22 -8.14
N LYS A 47 14.95 22.91 -7.39
CA LYS A 47 13.95 23.84 -7.96
C LYS A 47 14.60 25.00 -8.71
N SER A 48 15.76 25.47 -8.26
CA SER A 48 16.53 26.50 -8.98
C SER A 48 17.06 26.01 -10.33
N LEU A 49 17.36 24.70 -10.47
CA LEU A 49 17.88 24.13 -11.71
C LEU A 49 16.85 24.12 -12.84
N ILE A 50 15.55 24.09 -12.53
CA ILE A 50 14.46 24.16 -13.51
C ILE A 50 14.60 25.40 -14.40
N ARG A 51 15.09 26.52 -13.86
CA ARG A 51 15.34 27.77 -14.62
C ARG A 51 16.41 27.65 -15.71
N TYR A 52 17.27 26.64 -15.61
CA TYR A 52 18.38 26.37 -16.53
C TYR A 52 18.10 25.17 -17.44
N CYS A 53 16.87 24.65 -17.40
CA CYS A 53 16.45 23.55 -18.27
C CYS A 53 15.91 24.11 -19.59
N THR A 54 16.29 23.49 -20.70
CA THR A 54 15.83 23.88 -22.04
C THR A 54 14.87 22.82 -22.57
N GLY A 55 13.65 23.23 -22.94
CA GLY A 55 12.61 22.37 -23.53
C GLY A 55 11.20 22.97 -23.40
N ILE A 56 10.32 22.76 -24.38
CA ILE A 56 8.94 23.28 -24.41
C ILE A 56 7.94 22.27 -23.77
N MET A 57 8.39 21.05 -23.48
CA MET A 57 7.59 19.96 -22.89
C MET A 57 8.27 19.43 -21.61
N GLU A 58 7.53 19.34 -20.51
CA GLU A 58 7.95 18.79 -19.19
C GLU A 58 8.73 17.47 -19.29
N LEU A 59 8.47 16.65 -20.32
CA LEU A 59 9.08 15.34 -20.51
C LEU A 59 10.40 15.34 -21.30
N ARG A 60 10.87 16.47 -21.84
CA ARG A 60 12.10 16.56 -22.66
C ARG A 60 13.03 17.69 -22.25
N GLU A 61 12.78 18.27 -21.10
CA GLU A 61 13.72 19.22 -20.52
C GLU A 61 15.05 18.52 -20.27
N SER A 62 16.14 19.13 -20.72
CA SER A 62 17.50 18.66 -20.44
C SER A 62 18.31 19.81 -19.87
N LEU A 63 19.09 19.51 -18.83
CA LEU A 63 19.98 20.47 -18.21
C LEU A 63 21.15 20.74 -19.16
N ASN A 64 21.35 21.99 -19.56
CA ASN A 64 22.50 22.35 -20.38
C ASN A 64 23.79 22.26 -19.54
N LYS A 65 24.71 21.40 -19.97
CA LYS A 65 25.99 21.16 -19.27
C LYS A 65 26.83 22.42 -19.10
N GLU A 66 26.83 23.32 -20.08
CA GLU A 66 27.61 24.56 -19.99
C GLU A 66 26.97 25.56 -19.03
N GLN A 67 25.64 25.66 -19.00
CA GLN A 67 24.94 26.49 -18.02
C GLN A 67 25.10 25.95 -16.59
N PHE A 68 25.05 24.62 -16.41
CA PHE A 68 25.27 24.00 -15.11
C PHE A 68 26.67 24.31 -14.53
N LYS A 69 27.71 24.35 -15.38
CA LYS A 69 29.07 24.71 -14.95
C LYS A 69 29.21 26.16 -14.47
N GLN A 70 28.28 27.04 -14.85
CA GLN A 70 28.31 28.47 -14.48
C GLN A 70 27.60 28.75 -13.16
N LEU A 71 27.02 27.75 -12.51
CA LEU A 71 26.35 27.91 -11.23
C LEU A 71 27.33 28.24 -10.11
N TYR A 72 27.03 29.29 -9.34
CA TYR A 72 27.71 29.57 -8.10
C TYR A 72 27.22 28.62 -7.01
N LEU A 73 28.16 27.87 -6.43
CA LEU A 73 27.90 26.94 -5.33
C LEU A 73 28.66 27.38 -4.08
N PRO A 74 28.12 27.14 -2.88
CA PRO A 74 28.89 27.23 -1.65
C PRO A 74 30.16 26.38 -1.74
N PHE A 75 31.29 26.99 -1.37
CA PHE A 75 32.61 26.37 -1.40
C PHE A 75 33.36 26.66 -0.09
N PRO A 76 32.92 26.10 1.05
CA PRO A 76 33.65 26.24 2.31
C PRO A 76 34.95 25.43 2.28
N THR A 77 35.79 25.56 3.32
CA THR A 77 37.04 24.79 3.41
C THR A 77 36.79 23.28 3.36
N PHE A 78 37.78 22.49 2.93
CA PHE A 78 37.62 21.03 2.85
C PHE A 78 37.29 20.41 4.21
N GLU A 79 37.85 20.97 5.29
CA GLU A 79 37.55 20.59 6.66
C GLU A 79 36.08 20.86 7.01
N GLU A 80 35.58 22.07 6.74
CA GLU A 80 34.18 22.44 6.98
C GLU A 80 33.21 21.58 6.15
N GLN A 81 33.51 21.33 4.87
CA GLN A 81 32.73 20.42 4.03
C GLN A 81 32.64 19.02 4.65
N THR A 82 33.75 18.54 5.23
CA THR A 82 33.83 17.23 5.86
C THR A 82 33.05 17.17 7.18
N LEU A 83 33.12 18.23 7.99
CA LEU A 83 32.32 18.35 9.22
C LEU A 83 30.83 18.33 8.92
N ILE A 84 30.38 19.13 7.93
CA ILE A 84 28.98 19.17 7.50
C ILE A 84 28.54 17.80 6.98
N ALA A 85 29.33 17.18 6.10
CA ALA A 85 28.98 15.87 5.54
C ALA A 85 28.87 14.79 6.63
N ASN A 86 29.79 14.74 7.58
CA ASN A 86 29.75 13.78 8.69
C ASN A 86 28.56 14.03 9.63
N PHE A 87 28.24 15.30 9.89
CA PHE A 87 27.06 15.66 10.68
C PHE A 87 25.77 15.18 9.99
N LEU A 88 25.64 15.45 8.69
CA LEU A 88 24.49 15.04 7.90
C LEU A 88 24.38 13.52 7.84
N ASP A 89 25.46 12.79 7.55
CA ASP A 89 25.47 11.32 7.56
C ASP A 89 24.99 10.74 8.89
N LYS A 90 25.45 11.30 10.01
CA LYS A 90 25.02 10.85 11.33
C LYS A 90 23.53 11.13 11.55
N LYS A 91 23.04 12.30 11.16
CA LYS A 91 21.65 12.70 11.38
C LYS A 91 20.68 11.95 10.47
N THR A 92 21.03 11.75 9.21
CA THR A 92 20.19 10.99 8.27
C THR A 92 20.15 9.52 8.66
N ALA A 93 21.29 8.91 9.01
CA ALA A 93 21.32 7.53 9.49
C ALA A 93 20.44 7.30 10.74
N GLN A 94 20.43 8.24 11.69
CA GLN A 94 19.56 8.18 12.87
C GLN A 94 18.06 8.25 12.50
N ILE A 95 17.70 9.05 11.49
CA ILE A 95 16.32 9.16 11.00
C ILE A 95 15.92 7.87 10.28
N ASP A 96 16.78 7.35 9.41
CA ASP A 96 16.53 6.13 8.65
C ASP A 96 16.36 4.91 9.58
N GLU A 97 17.19 4.81 10.63
CA GLU A 97 17.03 3.78 11.67
C GLU A 97 15.69 3.91 12.40
N ALA A 98 15.29 5.13 12.76
CA ALA A 98 14.01 5.37 13.41
C ALA A 98 12.82 5.01 12.49
N ILE A 99 12.90 5.31 11.20
CA ILE A 99 11.89 4.92 10.20
C ILE A 99 11.81 3.40 10.12
N ALA A 100 12.93 2.70 9.98
CA ALA A 100 12.96 1.25 9.89
C ALA A 100 12.34 0.57 11.12
N ILE A 101 12.65 1.04 12.32
CA ILE A 101 12.05 0.56 13.57
C ILE A 101 10.53 0.78 13.57
N LYS A 102 10.07 1.95 13.10
CA LYS A 102 8.63 2.26 13.05
C LYS A 102 7.89 1.40 12.04
N GLU A 103 8.47 1.16 10.87
CA GLU A 103 7.90 0.26 9.86
C GLU A 103 7.79 -1.18 10.39
N GLN A 104 8.83 -1.66 11.09
CA GLN A 104 8.79 -2.96 11.76
C GLN A 104 7.68 -3.02 12.82
N GLN A 105 7.53 -1.97 13.65
CA GLN A 105 6.45 -1.88 14.65
C GLN A 105 5.07 -1.94 13.99
N ILE A 106 4.86 -1.24 12.87
CA ILE A 106 3.60 -1.27 12.12
C ILE A 106 3.29 -2.68 11.64
N ASN A 107 4.27 -3.41 11.11
CA ASN A 107 4.07 -4.77 10.63
C ASN A 107 3.73 -5.74 11.78
N LEU A 108 4.46 -5.68 12.89
CA LEU A 108 4.16 -6.48 14.09
C LEU A 108 2.77 -6.19 14.66
N LEU A 109 2.32 -4.94 14.65
CA LEU A 109 0.98 -4.57 15.09
C LEU A 109 -0.11 -5.12 14.15
N LYS A 110 0.13 -5.14 12.83
CA LYS A 110 -0.78 -5.75 11.86
C LYS A 110 -0.88 -7.26 12.07
N GLU A 111 0.24 -7.95 12.28
CA GLU A 111 0.28 -9.39 12.59
C GLU A 111 -0.46 -9.68 13.90
N ARG A 112 -0.15 -8.93 14.97
CA ARG A 112 -0.82 -9.08 16.27
C ARG A 112 -2.33 -8.85 16.16
N LYS A 113 -2.76 -7.84 15.39
CA LYS A 113 -4.19 -7.59 15.12
C LYS A 113 -4.84 -8.82 14.47
N GLN A 114 -4.20 -9.43 13.47
CA GLN A 114 -4.74 -10.62 12.81
C GLN A 114 -4.85 -11.81 13.78
N ILE A 115 -3.85 -12.03 14.63
CA ILE A 115 -3.88 -13.08 15.67
C ILE A 115 -5.03 -12.86 16.64
N ILE A 116 -5.21 -11.63 17.14
CA ILE A 116 -6.29 -11.30 18.08
C ILE A 116 -7.66 -11.52 17.42
N ILE A 117 -7.83 -11.12 16.16
CA ILE A 117 -9.08 -11.36 15.43
C ILE A 117 -9.32 -12.87 15.29
N GLN A 118 -8.31 -13.63 14.83
CA GLN A 118 -8.38 -15.09 14.71
C GLN A 118 -8.84 -15.74 16.00
N GLN A 119 -8.13 -15.47 17.11
CA GLN A 119 -8.46 -16.01 18.42
C GLN A 119 -9.87 -15.62 18.86
N ALA A 120 -10.26 -14.35 18.71
CA ALA A 120 -11.58 -13.90 19.12
C ALA A 120 -12.72 -14.57 18.33
N VAL A 121 -12.56 -14.79 17.02
CA VAL A 121 -13.61 -15.38 16.18
C VAL A 121 -13.62 -16.91 16.15
N THR A 122 -12.55 -17.58 16.60
CA THR A 122 -12.52 -19.06 16.67
C THR A 122 -12.54 -19.59 18.10
N GLN A 123 -11.94 -18.90 19.07
CA GLN A 123 -11.78 -19.35 20.46
C GLN A 123 -12.58 -18.51 21.46
N GLY A 124 -13.13 -17.36 21.05
CA GLY A 124 -13.87 -16.47 21.93
C GLY A 124 -12.95 -15.59 22.80
N LEU A 125 -13.50 -15.05 23.89
CA LEU A 125 -12.81 -14.08 24.75
C LEU A 125 -12.35 -14.67 26.10
N ASP A 126 -12.96 -15.77 26.53
CA ASP A 126 -12.61 -16.46 27.78
C ASP A 126 -11.69 -17.65 27.47
N PRO A 127 -10.42 -17.61 27.92
CA PRO A 127 -9.46 -18.67 27.63
C PRO A 127 -9.71 -19.97 28.43
N ASN A 128 -10.63 -19.97 29.41
CA ASN A 128 -10.85 -21.12 30.29
C ASN A 128 -12.01 -22.02 29.85
N VAL A 129 -12.63 -21.71 28.71
CA VAL A 129 -13.75 -22.51 28.19
C VAL A 129 -13.22 -23.81 27.58
N PRO A 130 -13.84 -24.98 27.85
CA PRO A 130 -13.49 -26.23 27.18
C PRO A 130 -13.58 -26.10 25.65
N MET A 131 -12.65 -26.74 24.97
CA MET A 131 -12.53 -26.69 23.51
C MET A 131 -12.94 -28.04 22.89
N LYS A 132 -13.45 -27.99 21.66
CA LYS A 132 -13.73 -29.16 20.81
C LYS A 132 -13.23 -28.94 19.39
N ASP A 133 -12.96 -30.02 18.67
CA ASP A 133 -12.67 -29.94 17.24
C ASP A 133 -13.89 -29.38 16.47
N SER A 134 -13.66 -28.36 15.64
CA SER A 134 -14.69 -27.78 14.77
C SER A 134 -15.03 -28.66 13.57
N GLY A 135 -14.15 -29.60 13.21
CA GLY A 135 -14.25 -30.39 11.97
C GLY A 135 -13.94 -29.56 10.71
N VAL A 136 -13.27 -28.42 10.85
CA VAL A 136 -12.83 -27.56 9.74
C VAL A 136 -11.32 -27.33 9.84
N ASP A 137 -10.56 -27.88 8.90
CA ASP A 137 -9.09 -27.97 8.93
C ASP A 137 -8.36 -26.68 9.29
N TRP A 138 -8.80 -25.53 8.77
CA TRP A 138 -8.13 -24.25 9.01
C TRP A 138 -8.59 -23.53 10.29
N ILE A 139 -9.70 -23.95 10.89
CA ILE A 139 -10.22 -23.38 12.14
C ILE A 139 -9.59 -24.11 13.33
N GLY A 140 -9.51 -25.44 13.26
CA GLY A 140 -9.05 -26.27 14.38
C GLY A 140 -10.09 -26.33 15.49
N GLU A 141 -9.69 -26.01 16.72
CA GLU A 141 -10.55 -26.08 17.89
C GLU A 141 -11.41 -24.82 18.10
N ILE A 142 -12.63 -25.02 18.59
CA ILE A 142 -13.60 -23.98 18.97
C ILE A 142 -14.18 -24.28 20.36
N PRO A 143 -14.78 -23.31 21.07
CA PRO A 143 -15.45 -23.55 22.34
C PRO A 143 -16.51 -24.64 22.24
N GLU A 144 -16.57 -25.52 23.24
CA GLU A 144 -17.42 -26.72 23.22
C GLU A 144 -18.91 -26.39 23.04
N HIS A 145 -19.36 -25.26 23.59
CA HIS A 145 -20.73 -24.77 23.48
C HIS A 145 -21.06 -24.10 22.15
N TRP A 146 -20.08 -23.87 21.25
CA TRP A 146 -20.31 -23.24 19.95
C TRP A 146 -20.79 -24.25 18.91
N GLU A 147 -21.58 -23.77 17.95
CA GLU A 147 -22.09 -24.58 16.84
C GLU A 147 -21.45 -24.18 15.52
N VAL A 148 -21.08 -25.17 14.69
CA VAL A 148 -20.61 -24.94 13.32
C VAL A 148 -21.82 -24.98 12.37
N LYS A 149 -22.07 -23.88 11.66
CA LYS A 149 -23.21 -23.75 10.73
C LYS A 149 -22.77 -23.35 9.33
N LYS A 150 -23.47 -23.87 8.32
CA LYS A 150 -23.29 -23.45 6.93
C LYS A 150 -23.70 -21.99 6.76
N MET A 151 -22.83 -21.18 6.16
CA MET A 151 -23.07 -19.73 5.99
C MET A 151 -24.42 -19.40 5.33
N LYS A 152 -24.86 -20.20 4.35
CA LYS A 152 -26.17 -20.04 3.70
C LYS A 152 -27.38 -20.04 4.63
N THR A 153 -27.24 -20.55 5.86
CA THR A 153 -28.32 -20.60 6.86
C THR A 153 -28.54 -19.27 7.56
N PHE A 154 -27.54 -18.38 7.54
CA PHE A 154 -27.59 -17.10 8.24
C PHE A 154 -27.17 -15.88 7.39
N ALA A 155 -26.55 -16.09 6.23
CA ALA A 155 -26.18 -15.03 5.31
C ALA A 155 -26.63 -15.34 3.88
N ARG A 156 -27.17 -14.32 3.21
CA ARG A 156 -27.51 -14.36 1.79
C ARG A 156 -26.46 -13.59 0.99
N ILE A 157 -25.76 -14.30 0.10
CA ILE A 157 -24.81 -13.69 -0.84
C ILE A 157 -25.58 -13.17 -2.05
N LYS A 158 -25.28 -11.94 -2.46
CA LYS A 158 -25.84 -11.30 -3.65
C LYS A 158 -24.73 -10.78 -4.55
N ASN A 159 -25.01 -10.69 -5.84
CA ASN A 159 -24.09 -10.15 -6.84
C ASN A 159 -24.13 -8.62 -6.82
N GLY A 160 -22.95 -8.00 -6.97
CA GLY A 160 -22.88 -6.60 -7.38
C GLY A 160 -23.33 -6.41 -8.83
N ILE A 161 -23.41 -5.14 -9.25
CA ILE A 161 -23.90 -4.74 -10.57
C ILE A 161 -22.95 -3.69 -11.14
N ASP A 162 -22.74 -3.70 -12.46
CA ASP A 162 -21.99 -2.64 -13.16
C ASP A 162 -22.50 -1.26 -12.76
N TYR A 163 -21.59 -0.32 -12.52
CA TYR A 163 -21.91 0.98 -11.92
C TYR A 163 -21.97 2.12 -12.93
N LYS A 164 -21.57 1.91 -14.19
CA LYS A 164 -21.36 3.01 -15.17
C LYS A 164 -22.62 3.83 -15.44
N HIS A 165 -23.78 3.20 -15.33
CA HIS A 165 -25.08 3.83 -15.57
C HIS A 165 -25.66 4.55 -14.34
N VAL A 166 -25.01 4.42 -13.18
CA VAL A 166 -25.39 5.12 -11.94
C VAL A 166 -24.33 6.09 -11.45
N GLU A 167 -23.15 6.09 -12.07
CA GLU A 167 -22.02 6.94 -11.69
C GLU A 167 -22.40 8.42 -11.66
N SER A 168 -21.94 9.10 -10.61
CA SER A 168 -22.19 10.51 -10.37
C SER A 168 -21.04 11.15 -9.60
N ASP A 169 -20.97 12.49 -9.61
CA ASP A 169 -19.93 13.23 -8.87
C ASP A 169 -20.16 13.22 -7.35
N SER A 170 -21.38 12.91 -6.91
CA SER A 170 -21.76 12.82 -5.48
C SER A 170 -22.95 11.86 -5.30
N GLY A 171 -23.18 11.38 -4.08
CA GLY A 171 -24.29 10.48 -3.76
C GLY A 171 -23.84 9.32 -2.88
N TYR A 172 -24.21 8.09 -3.27
CA TYR A 172 -23.91 6.87 -2.54
C TYR A 172 -22.54 6.32 -2.92
N SER A 173 -21.80 5.81 -1.94
CA SER A 173 -20.48 5.22 -2.15
C SER A 173 -20.56 3.98 -3.06
N VAL A 174 -19.69 3.95 -4.08
CA VAL A 174 -19.51 2.79 -4.96
C VAL A 174 -18.23 2.06 -4.57
N TYR A 175 -18.36 0.78 -4.23
CA TYR A 175 -17.27 -0.06 -3.75
C TYR A 175 -16.83 -1.10 -4.78
N GLY A 176 -15.51 -1.16 -4.98
CA GLY A 176 -14.80 -2.27 -5.59
C GLY A 176 -13.93 -2.99 -4.57
N SER A 177 -13.08 -3.90 -5.02
CA SER A 177 -12.18 -4.66 -4.13
C SER A 177 -11.13 -3.80 -3.41
N GLY A 178 -10.80 -2.64 -3.98
CA GLY A 178 -9.89 -1.66 -3.37
C GLY A 178 -10.54 -0.72 -2.36
N GLY A 179 -11.85 -0.83 -2.12
CA GLY A 179 -12.62 0.12 -1.33
C GLY A 179 -13.52 1.01 -2.20
N GLN A 180 -13.93 2.13 -1.63
CA GLN A 180 -14.70 3.15 -2.35
C GLN A 180 -13.83 3.82 -3.41
N PHE A 181 -14.37 4.03 -4.61
CA PHE A 181 -13.62 4.69 -5.69
C PHE A 181 -14.43 5.72 -6.50
N THR A 182 -15.76 5.72 -6.40
CA THR A 182 -16.64 6.72 -7.05
C THR A 182 -17.96 6.83 -6.29
N PHE A 183 -18.89 7.65 -6.78
CA PHE A 183 -20.24 7.80 -6.26
C PHE A 183 -21.30 7.36 -7.26
N ALA A 184 -22.49 7.05 -6.75
CA ALA A 184 -23.66 6.72 -7.54
C ALA A 184 -24.88 7.53 -7.13
N ASN A 185 -25.74 7.87 -8.09
CA ASN A 185 -26.99 8.61 -7.86
C ASN A 185 -28.09 7.76 -7.19
N ARG A 186 -27.91 6.44 -7.14
CA ARG A 186 -28.77 5.49 -6.44
C ARG A 186 -27.95 4.38 -5.78
N PHE A 187 -28.52 3.73 -4.77
CA PHE A 187 -27.88 2.61 -4.08
C PHE A 187 -28.39 1.26 -4.59
N LEU A 188 -27.54 0.24 -4.47
CA LEU A 188 -27.89 -1.16 -4.73
C LEU A 188 -28.53 -1.81 -3.50
N TYR A 189 -28.01 -1.49 -2.31
CA TYR A 189 -28.49 -1.99 -1.04
C TYR A 189 -28.30 -0.94 0.05
N LYS A 190 -29.17 -0.99 1.07
CA LYS A 190 -29.11 -0.13 2.25
C LYS A 190 -29.15 -0.99 3.50
N GLY A 191 -28.11 -0.87 4.33
CA GLY A 191 -27.97 -1.58 5.59
C GLY A 191 -26.58 -2.19 5.75
N GLU A 192 -26.43 -3.03 6.77
CA GLU A 192 -25.18 -3.73 7.02
C GLU A 192 -24.92 -4.83 5.99
N ALA A 193 -23.73 -4.83 5.42
CA ALA A 193 -23.27 -5.89 4.53
C ALA A 193 -21.76 -6.10 4.62
N VAL A 194 -21.34 -7.32 4.30
CA VAL A 194 -19.93 -7.66 4.07
C VAL A 194 -19.71 -7.76 2.57
N LEU A 195 -18.85 -6.92 2.00
CA LEU A 195 -18.47 -6.99 0.59
C LEU A 195 -17.29 -7.95 0.43
N LEU A 196 -17.33 -8.79 -0.60
CA LEU A 196 -16.33 -9.81 -0.89
C LEU A 196 -15.93 -9.71 -2.36
N GLY A 197 -14.63 -9.78 -2.66
CA GLY A 197 -14.18 -9.85 -4.05
C GLY A 197 -14.64 -11.12 -4.74
N ARG A 198 -15.10 -11.02 -5.99
CA ARG A 198 -15.47 -12.18 -6.83
C ARG A 198 -14.30 -12.67 -7.69
N LYS A 199 -13.41 -11.76 -8.11
CA LYS A 199 -12.24 -12.06 -8.97
C LYS A 199 -11.03 -11.25 -8.51
N GLY A 200 -9.85 -11.87 -8.48
CA GLY A 200 -8.56 -11.23 -8.21
C GLY A 200 -8.27 -10.91 -6.73
N THR A 201 -9.23 -10.31 -6.02
CA THR A 201 -9.02 -9.76 -4.65
C THR A 201 -10.06 -10.31 -3.66
N ILE A 202 -10.09 -11.63 -3.50
CA ILE A 202 -11.07 -12.31 -2.62
C ILE A 202 -10.71 -12.12 -1.13
N ASP A 203 -9.45 -11.79 -0.84
CA ASP A 203 -8.80 -11.74 0.47
C ASP A 203 -9.01 -10.44 1.26
N LYS A 204 -9.72 -9.45 0.70
CA LYS A 204 -9.96 -8.15 1.36
C LYS A 204 -11.45 -7.86 1.52
N PRO A 205 -12.15 -8.54 2.46
CA PRO A 205 -13.52 -8.20 2.79
C PRO A 205 -13.65 -6.73 3.23
N LEU A 206 -14.78 -6.11 2.92
CA LEU A 206 -15.14 -4.77 3.40
C LEU A 206 -16.42 -4.84 4.23
N TYR A 207 -16.52 -3.99 5.24
CA TYR A 207 -17.74 -3.81 6.03
C TYR A 207 -18.38 -2.48 5.69
N VAL A 208 -19.67 -2.49 5.37
CA VAL A 208 -20.46 -1.30 5.04
C VAL A 208 -21.74 -1.31 5.87
N ASN A 209 -22.13 -0.16 6.44
CA ASN A 209 -23.34 0.02 7.25
C ASN A 209 -24.16 1.23 6.78
N GLU A 210 -24.21 1.44 5.47
CA GLU A 210 -24.92 2.57 4.87
C GLU A 210 -25.56 2.15 3.55
N ALA A 211 -26.15 3.10 2.84
CA ALA A 211 -26.62 2.88 1.48
C ALA A 211 -25.41 2.89 0.52
N PHE A 212 -25.24 1.83 -0.25
CA PHE A 212 -24.07 1.66 -1.11
C PHE A 212 -24.41 1.01 -2.45
N TRP A 213 -23.47 1.13 -3.39
CA TRP A 213 -23.41 0.34 -4.61
C TRP A 213 -22.13 -0.51 -4.60
N THR A 214 -22.19 -1.73 -5.13
CA THR A 214 -20.97 -2.54 -5.34
C THR A 214 -20.98 -3.15 -6.73
N VAL A 215 -19.79 -3.19 -7.34
CA VAL A 215 -19.61 -3.55 -8.76
C VAL A 215 -19.79 -5.04 -9.02
N ASP A 216 -20.01 -5.43 -10.27
CA ASP A 216 -20.21 -6.82 -10.72
C ASP A 216 -19.03 -7.77 -10.46
N THR A 217 -17.85 -7.23 -10.13
CA THR A 217 -16.67 -7.97 -9.65
C THR A 217 -16.65 -8.21 -8.14
N MET A 218 -17.73 -7.82 -7.44
CA MET A 218 -17.92 -8.01 -6.00
C MET A 218 -19.19 -8.81 -5.72
N PHE A 219 -19.20 -9.48 -4.57
CA PHE A 219 -20.40 -9.95 -3.89
C PHE A 219 -20.66 -9.08 -2.66
N TYR A 220 -21.89 -9.11 -2.17
CA TYR A 220 -22.21 -8.62 -0.83
C TYR A 220 -23.05 -9.63 -0.07
N ALA A 221 -22.67 -9.90 1.16
CA ALA A 221 -23.36 -10.81 2.07
C ALA A 221 -24.20 -10.00 3.07
N VAL A 222 -25.48 -10.36 3.16
CA VAL A 222 -26.43 -9.77 4.11
C VAL A 222 -26.83 -10.83 5.12
N CYS A 223 -26.63 -10.54 6.41
CA CYS A 223 -26.98 -11.45 7.50
C CYS A 223 -28.47 -11.37 7.87
N ASN A 224 -29.02 -12.45 8.41
CA ASN A 224 -30.30 -12.41 9.12
C ASN A 224 -30.10 -11.97 10.58
N THR A 225 -31.19 -11.85 11.34
CA THR A 225 -31.19 -11.35 12.73
C THR A 225 -30.44 -12.23 13.73
N ARG A 226 -29.99 -13.44 13.34
CA ARG A 226 -29.26 -14.36 14.23
C ARG A 226 -27.75 -14.09 14.26
N VAL A 227 -27.23 -13.26 13.38
CA VAL A 227 -25.79 -13.01 13.26
C VAL A 227 -25.53 -11.51 13.14
N VAL A 228 -24.59 -11.02 13.94
CA VAL A 228 -24.09 -9.66 13.82
C VAL A 228 -23.22 -9.57 12.55
N THR A 229 -23.59 -8.70 11.60
CA THR A 229 -22.87 -8.59 10.32
C THR A 229 -21.40 -8.24 10.50
N LYS A 230 -21.09 -7.41 11.51
CA LYS A 230 -19.71 -7.08 11.89
C LYS A 230 -18.91 -8.27 12.39
N TYR A 231 -19.55 -9.23 13.06
CA TYR A 231 -18.93 -10.49 13.46
C TYR A 231 -18.60 -11.35 12.23
N LEU A 232 -19.54 -11.45 11.26
CA LEU A 232 -19.28 -12.12 10.00
C LEU A 232 -18.12 -11.46 9.22
N TYR A 233 -18.00 -10.14 9.26
CA TYR A 233 -16.88 -9.44 8.65
C TYR A 233 -15.54 -9.92 9.22
N PHE A 234 -15.38 -9.98 10.55
CA PHE A 234 -14.16 -10.49 11.16
C PHE A 234 -13.90 -11.96 10.84
N CYS A 235 -14.93 -12.79 10.82
CA CYS A 235 -14.81 -14.17 10.35
C CYS A 235 -14.34 -14.22 8.88
N ALA A 236 -14.83 -13.33 8.02
CA ALA A 236 -14.41 -13.30 6.62
C ALA A 236 -12.95 -12.88 6.46
N THR A 237 -12.41 -12.03 7.35
CA THR A 237 -10.98 -11.63 7.33
C THR A 237 -10.02 -12.73 7.76
N THR A 238 -10.53 -13.83 8.33
CA THR A 238 -9.72 -14.97 8.76
C THR A 238 -9.81 -16.15 7.81
N ILE A 239 -10.75 -16.14 6.85
CA ILE A 239 -10.91 -17.25 5.89
C ILE A 239 -9.69 -17.30 4.96
N PRO A 240 -8.98 -18.45 4.91
CA PRO A 240 -7.93 -18.69 3.92
C PRO A 240 -8.53 -18.98 2.55
N PHE A 241 -9.01 -17.94 1.85
CA PHE A 241 -9.68 -18.07 0.55
C PHE A 241 -8.86 -18.83 -0.50
N GLY A 242 -7.53 -18.89 -0.35
CA GLY A 242 -6.64 -19.69 -1.19
C GLY A 242 -6.98 -21.18 -1.22
N PHE A 243 -7.41 -21.79 -0.11
CA PHE A 243 -7.82 -23.20 -0.08
C PHE A 243 -9.09 -23.47 -0.90
N TYR A 244 -9.90 -22.44 -1.10
CA TYR A 244 -11.18 -22.53 -1.82
C TYR A 244 -11.10 -22.00 -3.25
N SER A 245 -9.94 -21.48 -3.67
CA SER A 245 -9.75 -20.98 -5.02
C SER A 245 -9.45 -22.13 -5.96
N THR A 246 -10.44 -22.55 -6.74
CA THR A 246 -10.22 -23.45 -7.88
C THR A 246 -9.67 -22.60 -9.01
N ALA A 247 -8.34 -22.61 -9.21
CA ALA A 247 -7.74 -21.99 -10.38
C ALA A 247 -8.35 -22.63 -11.65
N THR A 248 -9.22 -21.93 -12.36
CA THR A 248 -9.63 -22.27 -13.73
C THR A 248 -8.47 -21.95 -14.67
N ALA A 249 -7.43 -22.76 -14.62
CA ALA A 249 -6.38 -22.84 -15.61
C ALA A 249 -5.83 -24.26 -15.60
N LEU A 250 -6.55 -25.19 -16.21
CA LEU A 250 -6.05 -26.39 -16.90
C LEU A 250 -7.27 -27.14 -17.50
N PRO A 251 -7.31 -27.42 -18.82
CA PRO A 251 -8.34 -28.29 -19.38
C PRO A 251 -8.12 -29.71 -18.85
N ARG A 252 -9.17 -30.33 -18.31
CA ARG A 252 -9.13 -31.76 -18.02
C ARG A 252 -8.98 -32.49 -19.35
N ARG A 253 -7.83 -33.13 -19.57
CA ARG A 253 -7.62 -34.16 -20.59
C ARG A 253 -7.88 -35.53 -19.96
N SER A 254 -8.46 -36.39 -20.82
CA SER A 254 -8.97 -37.76 -20.65
C SER A 254 -10.17 -37.91 -19.73
#